data_AF-A0A7S1C3R8-F1
#
_entry.id   AF-A0A7S1C3R8-F1
#
_cell.length_a   1.000
_cell.length_b   1.000
_cell.length_c   1.000
_cell.angle_alpha   90.00
_cell.angle_beta   90.00
_cell.angle_gamma   90.00
#
_symmetry.space_group_name_H-M   'P 1'
#
loop_
_entity.id
_entity.type
_entity.pdbx_description
1 polymer ?
#
loop_
_entity_poly.entity_id
_entity_poly.type
_entity_poly.pdbx_seq_one_letter_code
_entity_poly.pdbx_strand_id
1 'polypeptide(L)'
;SGGGKEEEDAPGAAMSMAMGAAADAVVELDDEGLSLSYIIHRLKGLYFTATKASVLEALLQLSINPNLGQPTQLRMTINRPRAAKAREDPASDPDGVRSIFGQLFTSLRAGGYRDFARAGKDWQAWAVDFAGEGSIDVGGPYRESLTMACADLMSNATPLFLHCPNFHTNTGLNREKFVINPAATSPLAMAMYECVGALMGLALRTKFTLPLDLPSTVWKQVLGDEMTERDLEDVDKLCVQALQGLRMLPAEEIVEAHQTFTTQLTGGNEVELVDGGAERQVTPDDVETFCRLVVEARLGEGARQARAIRKGFNTVVPLGMLSLFSWREVELLVCGDPNIDVERLRAHATYRGGLSKSSPTVKNLFRALESFTSEERQLFLRFVWGRNRLPSSDADWTQAFVINPLAPAGGERSETKMDDMLPAAHTCFFQFDLPAYSTYDILRSKVLYACYHCQAIDTDFTANETSGAAFL
;
A
#
# COMPACT_ATOMS: atom_id res chain seq x y z
N SER A 1 -25.05 30.90 -57.52
CA SER A 1 -24.03 29.84 -57.43
C SER A 1 -23.31 30.01 -56.10
N GLY A 2 -23.73 29.39 -55.01
CA GLY A 2 -23.73 27.96 -54.78
C GLY A 2 -22.44 27.61 -54.03
N GLY A 3 -22.53 27.22 -52.75
CA GLY A 3 -21.40 26.66 -52.02
C GLY A 3 -21.46 26.82 -50.49
N GLY A 4 -21.83 25.73 -49.80
CA GLY A 4 -21.22 25.27 -48.54
C GLY A 4 -21.48 26.05 -47.25
N LYS A 5 -22.47 25.61 -46.47
CA LYS A 5 -22.44 25.74 -45.00
C LYS A 5 -21.62 24.56 -44.46
N GLU A 6 -20.47 24.85 -43.87
CA GLU A 6 -19.83 23.95 -42.90
C GLU A 6 -20.24 24.44 -41.49
N GLU A 7 -20.74 23.49 -40.71
CA GLU A 7 -21.28 23.65 -39.37
C GLU A 7 -20.11 23.42 -38.40
N GLU A 8 -19.60 24.49 -37.80
CA GLU A 8 -18.63 24.41 -36.69
C GLU A 8 -19.40 24.09 -35.41
N ASP A 9 -19.37 22.82 -35.02
CA ASP A 9 -19.86 22.33 -33.73
C ASP A 9 -19.07 22.98 -32.59
N ALA A 10 -19.75 23.85 -31.82
CA ALA A 10 -19.20 24.50 -30.64
C ALA A 10 -19.19 23.56 -29.42
N PRO A 11 -18.09 23.44 -28.65
CA PRO A 11 -18.04 22.64 -27.41
C PRO A 11 -18.62 23.41 -26.21
N GLY A 12 -19.67 24.22 -26.42
CA GLY A 12 -20.26 25.09 -25.39
C GLY A 12 -21.35 24.44 -24.53
N ALA A 13 -22.03 23.40 -25.04
CA ALA A 13 -23.19 22.83 -24.38
C ALA A 13 -22.84 21.85 -23.24
N ALA A 14 -21.75 21.08 -23.37
CA ALA A 14 -21.33 20.10 -22.36
C ALA A 14 -20.78 20.79 -21.10
N MET A 15 -20.11 21.93 -21.26
CA MET A 15 -19.54 22.69 -20.13
C MET A 15 -20.62 23.45 -19.35
N SER A 16 -21.71 23.85 -20.02
CA SER A 16 -22.87 24.48 -19.36
C SER A 16 -23.71 23.48 -18.56
N MET A 17 -23.85 22.23 -19.00
CA MET A 17 -24.52 21.19 -18.19
C MET A 17 -23.67 20.75 -17.00
N ALA A 18 -22.34 20.67 -17.15
CA ALA A 18 -21.44 20.35 -16.04
C ALA A 18 -21.41 21.46 -14.97
N MET A 19 -21.53 22.74 -15.37
CA MET A 19 -21.69 23.85 -14.42
C MET A 19 -23.08 23.88 -13.77
N GLY A 20 -24.14 23.45 -14.50
CA GLY A 20 -25.49 23.32 -13.94
C GLY A 20 -25.60 22.23 -12.87
N ALA A 21 -24.97 21.07 -13.09
CA ALA A 21 -24.94 19.98 -12.10
C ALA A 21 -24.05 20.26 -10.88
N ALA A 22 -23.08 21.17 -11.01
CA ALA A 22 -22.27 21.65 -9.89
C ALA A 22 -22.98 22.76 -9.07
N ALA A 23 -23.94 23.47 -9.67
CA ALA A 23 -24.71 24.53 -9.01
C ALA A 23 -25.80 23.99 -8.07
N ASP A 24 -26.34 22.79 -8.33
CA ASP A 24 -27.32 22.13 -7.45
C ASP A 24 -26.68 21.46 -6.20
N ALA A 25 -25.35 21.54 -6.06
CA ALA A 25 -24.63 21.13 -4.85
C ALA A 25 -24.21 22.31 -3.97
N VAL A 26 -24.83 23.48 -4.13
CA VAL A 26 -24.80 24.54 -3.11
C VAL A 26 -25.71 24.09 -1.99
N VAL A 27 -25.16 23.27 -1.09
CA VAL A 27 -25.71 23.07 0.25
C VAL A 27 -25.88 24.47 0.84
N GLU A 28 -27.12 24.89 1.10
CA GLU A 28 -27.38 26.04 1.96
C GLU A 28 -26.64 25.79 3.27
N LEU A 29 -25.52 26.49 3.44
CA LEU A 29 -24.77 26.50 4.68
C LEU A 29 -25.57 27.38 5.62
N ASP A 30 -26.44 26.76 6.43
CA ASP A 30 -26.97 27.42 7.62
C ASP A 30 -25.78 27.85 8.48
N ASP A 31 -25.55 29.16 8.55
CA ASP A 31 -24.32 29.84 8.95
C ASP A 31 -24.15 29.92 10.49
N GLU A 32 -24.76 28.99 11.24
CA GLU A 32 -24.63 28.94 12.71
C GLU A 32 -23.68 27.82 13.15
N GLY A 33 -22.38 28.15 13.25
CA GLY A 33 -21.46 27.46 14.17
C GLY A 33 -20.48 26.44 13.59
N LEU A 34 -20.36 26.30 12.27
CA LEU A 34 -19.34 25.43 11.68
C LEU A 34 -17.94 26.05 11.76
N SER A 35 -16.96 25.30 12.29
CA SER A 35 -15.57 25.77 12.33
C SER A 35 -14.97 25.92 10.93
N LEU A 36 -14.06 26.89 10.74
CA LEU A 36 -13.32 27.05 9.47
C LEU A 36 -12.61 25.75 9.04
N SER A 37 -12.07 25.00 10.00
CA SER A 37 -11.44 23.71 9.74
C SER A 37 -12.41 22.69 9.14
N TYR A 38 -13.66 22.67 9.61
CA TYR A 38 -14.71 21.80 9.07
C TYR A 38 -15.09 22.18 7.65
N ILE A 39 -15.28 23.48 7.37
CA ILE A 39 -15.61 23.99 6.03
C ILE A 39 -14.48 23.65 5.05
N ILE A 40 -13.23 23.94 5.42
CA ILE A 40 -12.06 23.62 4.59
C ILE A 40 -11.98 22.12 4.29
N HIS A 41 -12.23 21.27 5.28
CA HIS A 41 -12.24 19.82 5.10
C HIS A 41 -13.32 19.36 4.11
N ARG A 42 -14.54 19.91 4.18
CA ARG A 42 -15.61 19.58 3.22
C ARG A 42 -15.29 20.02 1.80
N LEU A 43 -14.55 21.13 1.64
CA LEU A 43 -14.15 21.65 0.33
C LEU A 43 -12.84 21.03 -0.19
N LYS A 44 -12.26 20.04 0.50
CA LYS A 44 -10.97 19.43 0.12
C LYS A 44 -10.94 18.86 -1.30
N GLY A 45 -12.08 18.46 -1.84
CA GLY A 45 -12.21 17.99 -3.23
C GLY A 45 -12.07 19.07 -4.31
N LEU A 46 -12.16 20.36 -3.94
CA LEU A 46 -12.12 21.48 -4.88
C LEU A 46 -10.71 22.06 -5.08
N TYR A 47 -9.79 21.81 -4.15
CA TYR A 47 -8.41 22.28 -4.28
C TYR A 47 -7.60 21.31 -5.13
N PHE A 48 -6.82 21.85 -6.08
CA PHE A 48 -5.88 21.04 -6.84
C PHE A 48 -4.82 20.41 -5.92
N THR A 49 -4.54 19.11 -6.13
CA THR A 49 -3.53 18.37 -5.37
C THR A 49 -2.16 19.05 -5.38
N ALA A 50 -1.77 19.65 -6.50
CA ALA A 50 -0.52 20.39 -6.63
C ALA A 50 -0.45 21.61 -5.67
N THR A 51 -1.55 22.34 -5.51
CA THR A 51 -1.63 23.47 -4.58
C THR A 51 -1.51 23.00 -3.13
N LYS A 52 -2.25 21.94 -2.77
CA LYS A 52 -2.16 21.34 -1.43
C LYS A 52 -0.74 20.87 -1.12
N ALA A 53 -0.11 20.17 -2.07
CA ALA A 53 1.25 19.67 -1.93
C ALA A 53 2.29 20.79 -1.77
N SER A 54 2.16 21.89 -2.51
CA SER A 54 3.03 23.06 -2.38
C SER A 54 2.95 23.69 -0.98
N VAL A 55 1.74 23.84 -0.44
CA VAL A 55 1.54 24.36 0.92
C VAL A 55 2.12 23.41 1.96
N LEU A 56 1.86 22.11 1.83
CA LEU A 56 2.41 21.09 2.72
C LEU A 56 3.94 21.11 2.73
N GLU A 57 4.57 21.13 1.55
CA GLU A 57 6.03 21.17 1.43
C GLU A 57 6.60 22.44 2.07
N ALA A 58 6.04 23.61 1.80
CA ALA A 58 6.48 24.87 2.42
C ALA A 58 6.44 24.81 3.96
N LEU A 59 5.40 24.20 4.53
CA LEU A 59 5.29 24.02 5.98
C LEU A 59 6.27 23.00 6.55
N LEU A 60 6.48 21.88 5.85
CA LEU A 60 7.45 20.87 6.28
C LEU A 60 8.88 21.45 6.29
N GLN A 61 9.21 22.34 5.35
CA GLN A 61 10.48 23.05 5.32
C GLN A 61 10.68 23.97 6.54
N LEU A 62 9.61 24.59 7.07
CA LEU A 62 9.73 25.42 8.29
C LEU A 62 10.17 24.64 9.53
N SER A 63 9.88 23.33 9.59
CA SER A 63 10.29 22.49 10.72
C SER A 63 11.70 21.91 10.56
N ILE A 64 12.30 22.05 9.38
CA ILE A 64 13.71 21.73 9.13
C ILE A 64 14.52 22.93 9.60
N ASN A 65 14.99 22.90 10.85
CA ASN A 65 15.85 23.96 11.38
C ASN A 65 17.31 23.70 10.96
N PRO A 66 17.89 24.48 10.02
CA PRO A 66 19.26 24.26 9.54
C PRO A 66 20.31 24.51 10.64
N ASN A 67 19.97 25.21 11.72
CA ASN A 67 20.90 25.55 12.80
C ASN A 67 21.08 24.42 13.83
N LEU A 68 20.26 23.37 13.80
CA LEU A 68 20.31 22.28 14.80
C LEU A 68 21.25 21.13 14.42
N GLY A 69 21.98 21.22 13.30
CA GLY A 69 22.74 20.10 12.75
C GLY A 69 21.82 18.98 12.24
N GLN A 70 22.33 18.12 11.35
CA GLN A 70 21.60 16.89 11.03
C GLN A 70 21.58 15.99 12.28
N PRO A 71 20.43 15.35 12.62
CA PRO A 71 20.40 14.41 13.72
C PRO A 71 21.42 13.31 13.49
N THR A 72 22.14 12.90 14.55
CA THR A 72 23.09 11.79 14.48
C THR A 72 22.35 10.56 13.96
N GLN A 73 22.80 9.99 12.85
CA GLN A 73 22.16 8.84 12.25
C GLN A 73 22.25 7.66 13.21
N LEU A 74 21.09 7.13 13.64
CA LEU A 74 21.02 5.97 14.52
C LEU A 74 21.59 4.77 13.77
N ARG A 75 22.58 4.09 14.34
CA ARG A 75 23.09 2.84 13.77
C ARG A 75 22.38 1.66 14.42
N MET A 76 21.88 0.74 13.61
CA MET A 76 21.15 -0.43 14.10
C MET A 76 21.56 -1.69 13.34
N THR A 77 21.51 -2.82 14.04
CA THR A 77 21.79 -4.13 13.47
C THR A 77 20.49 -4.90 13.28
N ILE A 78 20.23 -5.35 12.05
CA ILE A 78 19.03 -6.14 11.71
C ILE A 78 19.45 -7.57 11.41
N ASN A 79 18.82 -8.55 12.05
CA ASN A 79 19.08 -9.97 11.86
C ASN A 79 17.95 -10.60 11.04
N ARG A 80 18.18 -10.79 9.73
CA ARG A 80 17.20 -11.39 8.81
C ARG A 80 16.94 -12.88 9.10
N PRO A 81 17.97 -13.73 9.35
CA PRO A 81 17.73 -15.14 9.68
C PRO A 81 16.83 -15.33 10.91
N ARG A 82 17.00 -14.48 11.93
CA ARG A 82 16.15 -14.49 13.13
C ARG A 82 14.71 -14.10 12.82
N ALA A 83 14.50 -13.11 11.94
CA ALA A 83 13.17 -12.70 11.52
C ALA A 83 12.48 -13.78 10.68
N ALA A 84 13.21 -14.40 9.74
CA ALA A 84 12.70 -15.51 8.91
C ALA A 84 12.23 -16.69 9.78
N LYS A 85 13.05 -17.13 10.74
CA LYS A 85 12.69 -18.19 11.68
C LYS A 85 11.48 -17.86 12.54
N ALA A 86 11.32 -16.59 12.95
CA ALA A 86 10.14 -16.16 13.69
C ALA A 86 8.87 -16.12 12.82
N ARG A 87 9.01 -15.83 11.52
CA ARG A 87 7.90 -15.85 10.56
C ARG A 87 7.42 -17.27 10.25
N GLU A 88 8.32 -18.25 10.20
CA GLU A 88 7.98 -19.67 10.01
C GLU A 88 7.21 -20.27 11.21
N ASP A 89 7.51 -19.79 12.41
CA ASP A 89 6.82 -20.17 13.65
C ASP A 89 6.33 -18.93 14.41
N PRO A 90 5.19 -18.32 14.00
CA PRO A 90 4.65 -17.12 14.63
C PRO A 90 4.31 -17.31 16.11
N ALA A 91 3.99 -18.54 16.54
CA ALA A 91 3.70 -18.84 17.95
C ALA A 91 4.92 -18.63 18.85
N SER A 92 6.12 -18.75 18.30
CA SER A 92 7.35 -18.44 19.02
C SER A 92 7.56 -16.94 19.25
N ASP A 93 6.94 -16.07 18.45
CA ASP A 93 7.08 -14.60 18.50
C ASP A 93 5.72 -13.88 18.46
N PRO A 94 4.85 -14.10 19.45
CA PRO A 94 3.45 -13.65 19.39
C PRO A 94 3.28 -12.13 19.28
N ASP A 95 4.27 -11.37 19.78
CA ASP A 95 4.30 -9.91 19.70
C ASP A 95 5.01 -9.38 18.44
N GLY A 96 5.61 -10.24 17.62
CA GLY A 96 6.34 -9.87 16.40
C GLY A 96 7.62 -9.06 16.63
N VAL A 97 8.23 -9.13 17.81
CA VAL A 97 9.43 -8.32 18.17
C VAL A 97 10.69 -8.78 17.41
N ARG A 98 10.74 -10.05 16.98
CA ARG A 98 11.86 -10.61 16.22
C ARG A 98 11.74 -10.41 14.72
N SER A 99 10.58 -10.00 14.22
CA SER A 99 10.43 -9.53 12.84
C SER A 99 11.40 -8.36 12.54
N ILE A 100 11.70 -8.09 11.27
CA ILE A 100 12.46 -6.90 10.84
C ILE A 100 11.78 -5.62 11.35
N PHE A 101 10.44 -5.53 11.22
CA PHE A 101 9.68 -4.41 11.79
C PHE A 101 9.85 -4.30 13.31
N GLY A 102 9.77 -5.41 14.04
CA GLY A 102 9.92 -5.46 15.50
C GLY A 102 11.33 -5.06 15.96
N GLN A 103 12.36 -5.48 15.22
CA GLN A 103 13.74 -5.07 15.44
C GLN A 103 13.91 -3.56 15.22
N LEU A 104 13.39 -3.03 14.10
CA LEU A 104 13.37 -1.59 13.81
C LEU A 104 12.66 -0.80 14.91
N PHE A 105 11.45 -1.22 15.28
CA PHE A 105 10.68 -0.62 16.37
C PHE A 105 11.47 -0.57 17.68
N THR A 106 12.15 -1.67 18.03
CA THR A 106 12.94 -1.76 19.26
C THR A 106 14.10 -0.77 19.26
N SER A 107 14.76 -0.56 18.12
CA SER A 107 15.82 0.43 17.97
C SER A 107 15.29 1.87 17.97
N LEU A 108 14.18 2.13 17.28
CA LEU A 108 13.64 3.49 17.12
C LEU A 108 12.94 4.02 18.37
N ARG A 109 12.22 3.16 19.11
CA ARG A 109 11.43 3.59 20.28
C ARG A 109 12.27 4.23 21.39
N ALA A 110 13.57 3.93 21.46
CA ALA A 110 14.47 4.46 22.47
C ALA A 110 14.75 5.97 22.29
N GLY A 111 14.86 6.43 21.04
CA GLY A 111 15.03 7.85 20.71
C GLY A 111 13.70 8.61 20.55
N GLY A 112 12.59 7.87 20.39
CA GLY A 112 11.30 8.45 20.00
C GLY A 112 11.31 8.93 18.54
N TYR A 113 10.21 9.56 18.13
CA TYR A 113 9.97 9.90 16.72
C TYR A 113 10.05 11.40 16.40
N ARG A 114 10.30 12.24 17.41
CA ARG A 114 10.28 13.71 17.25
C ARG A 114 11.33 14.22 16.28
N ASP A 115 12.48 13.55 16.20
CA ASP A 115 13.54 13.93 15.27
C ASP A 115 13.16 13.70 13.81
N PHE A 116 12.19 12.80 13.54
CA PHE A 116 11.66 12.62 12.19
C PHE A 116 10.94 13.88 11.70
N ALA A 117 10.41 14.73 12.59
CA ALA A 117 9.81 16.01 12.22
C ALA A 117 10.84 17.03 11.67
N ARG A 118 12.13 16.70 11.69
CA ARG A 118 13.21 17.48 11.07
C ARG A 118 13.75 16.82 9.81
N ALA A 119 13.21 15.67 9.42
CA ALA A 119 13.60 14.98 8.20
C ALA A 119 13.40 15.88 6.98
N GLY A 120 14.45 15.99 6.17
CA GLY A 120 14.39 16.58 4.83
C GLY A 120 14.28 15.51 3.76
N LYS A 121 14.14 15.95 2.49
CA LYS A 121 14.16 15.06 1.33
C LYS A 121 15.43 14.20 1.33
N ASP A 122 15.28 12.92 0.99
CA ASP A 122 16.35 11.92 0.90
C ASP A 122 17.15 11.66 2.20
N TRP A 123 16.73 12.23 3.34
CA TRP A 123 17.39 12.00 4.61
C TRP A 123 17.12 10.59 5.13
N GLN A 124 18.20 9.86 5.45
CA GLN A 124 18.12 8.54 6.04
C GLN A 124 18.19 8.64 7.56
N ALA A 125 17.08 8.31 8.22
CA ALA A 125 16.96 8.44 9.67
C ALA A 125 17.86 7.46 10.46
N TRP A 126 18.29 6.37 9.82
CA TRP A 126 19.19 5.38 10.42
C TRP A 126 20.11 4.74 9.39
N ALA A 127 21.18 4.10 9.87
CA ALA A 127 22.08 3.25 9.12
C ALA A 127 21.89 1.80 9.59
N VAL A 128 21.81 0.85 8.64
CA VAL A 128 21.56 -0.56 8.92
C VAL A 128 22.80 -1.38 8.64
N ASP A 129 23.22 -2.16 9.62
CA ASP A 129 24.16 -3.27 9.42
C ASP A 129 23.36 -4.59 9.49
N PHE A 130 23.29 -5.35 8.40
CA PHE A 130 22.64 -6.66 8.43
C PHE A 130 23.57 -7.70 9.08
N ALA A 131 23.08 -8.38 10.12
CA ALA A 131 23.88 -9.29 10.92
C ALA A 131 24.39 -10.47 10.08
N GLY A 132 25.72 -10.58 9.94
CA GLY A 132 26.36 -11.63 9.14
C GLY A 132 26.50 -11.30 7.65
N GLU A 133 26.07 -10.12 7.21
CA GLU A 133 26.20 -9.66 5.82
C GLU A 133 27.19 -8.49 5.74
N GLY A 134 28.24 -8.62 4.94
CA GLY A 134 29.19 -7.54 4.68
C GLY A 134 28.57 -6.46 3.78
N SER A 135 27.88 -5.48 4.37
CA SER A 135 27.26 -4.38 3.62
C SER A 135 28.25 -3.22 3.42
N ILE A 136 28.55 -2.85 2.17
CA ILE A 136 29.44 -1.72 1.82
C ILE A 136 28.64 -0.49 1.33
N ASP A 137 27.32 -0.63 1.12
CA ASP A 137 26.49 0.42 0.53
C ASP A 137 25.84 1.33 1.58
N VAL A 138 25.88 2.64 1.36
CA VAL A 138 25.46 3.69 2.29
C VAL A 138 23.96 4.02 2.15
N GLY A 139 23.26 3.55 1.10
CA GLY A 139 21.83 3.85 0.89
C GLY A 139 20.89 2.68 0.61
N GLY A 140 21.38 1.58 0.06
CA GLY A 140 20.61 0.34 -0.12
C GLY A 140 19.99 -0.20 1.18
N PRO A 141 20.78 -0.37 2.26
CA PRO A 141 20.30 -1.03 3.49
C PRO A 141 19.14 -0.30 4.20
N TYR A 142 19.12 1.03 4.17
CA TYR A 142 18.03 1.81 4.77
C TYR A 142 16.69 1.55 4.07
N ARG A 143 16.66 1.68 2.74
CA ARG A 143 15.44 1.47 1.94
C ARG A 143 14.98 0.01 1.98
N GLU A 144 15.93 -0.91 1.96
CA GLU A 144 15.67 -2.34 2.11
C GLU A 144 15.01 -2.64 3.47
N SER A 145 15.53 -2.08 4.56
CA SER A 145 14.94 -2.28 5.89
C SER A 145 13.49 -1.79 5.99
N LEU A 146 13.17 -0.63 5.40
CA LEU A 146 11.79 -0.13 5.32
C LEU A 146 10.89 -1.06 4.52
N THR A 147 11.37 -1.55 3.38
CA THR A 147 10.62 -2.44 2.49
C THR A 147 10.32 -3.77 3.20
N MET A 148 11.32 -4.36 3.84
CA MET A 148 11.16 -5.60 4.62
C MET A 148 10.26 -5.42 5.84
N ALA A 149 10.35 -4.27 6.53
CA ALA A 149 9.46 -3.96 7.64
C ALA A 149 8.00 -3.85 7.20
N CYS A 150 7.74 -3.22 6.06
CA CYS A 150 6.39 -3.17 5.50
C CYS A 150 5.90 -4.57 5.11
N ALA A 151 6.79 -5.42 4.57
CA ALA A 151 6.45 -6.82 4.27
C ALA A 151 6.11 -7.61 5.55
N ASP A 152 6.82 -7.39 6.66
CA ASP A 152 6.45 -8.00 7.95
C ASP A 152 5.08 -7.56 8.46
N LEU A 153 4.77 -6.27 8.36
CA LEU A 153 3.47 -5.72 8.73
C LEU A 153 2.33 -6.32 7.90
N MET A 154 2.61 -6.71 6.66
CA MET A 154 1.67 -7.34 5.72
C MET A 154 1.90 -8.87 5.65
N SER A 155 2.14 -9.49 6.81
CA SER A 155 2.35 -10.93 6.92
C SER A 155 2.02 -11.39 8.35
N ASN A 156 2.12 -12.70 8.57
CA ASN A 156 1.96 -13.29 9.91
C ASN A 156 3.16 -13.03 10.84
N ALA A 157 4.17 -12.27 10.41
CA ALA A 157 5.35 -11.93 11.24
C ALA A 157 5.02 -10.94 12.36
N THR A 158 3.90 -10.21 12.27
CA THR A 158 3.44 -9.30 13.32
C THR A 158 1.94 -9.48 13.58
N PRO A 159 1.45 -9.26 14.81
CA PRO A 159 0.03 -9.38 15.11
C PRO A 159 -0.77 -8.12 14.73
N LEU A 160 -0.17 -7.15 14.02
CA LEU A 160 -0.74 -5.80 13.88
C LEU A 160 -1.76 -5.70 12.75
N PHE A 161 -1.58 -6.39 11.65
CA PHE A 161 -2.53 -6.35 10.55
C PHE A 161 -2.98 -7.75 10.17
N LEU A 162 -4.20 -7.84 9.64
CA LEU A 162 -4.83 -9.06 9.16
C LEU A 162 -5.17 -8.89 7.69
N HIS A 163 -5.21 -9.99 6.93
CA HIS A 163 -5.83 -9.95 5.61
C HIS A 163 -7.29 -9.48 5.70
N CYS A 164 -7.75 -8.72 4.70
CA CYS A 164 -9.16 -8.37 4.60
C CYS A 164 -10.05 -9.63 4.63
N PRO A 165 -11.26 -9.60 5.20
CA PRO A 165 -12.21 -10.70 5.11
C PRO A 165 -12.43 -11.23 3.67
N ASN A 166 -12.46 -10.32 2.69
CA ASN A 166 -12.55 -10.63 1.26
C ASN A 166 -11.44 -11.57 0.74
N PHE A 167 -10.26 -11.59 1.36
CA PHE A 167 -9.19 -12.55 1.05
C PHE A 167 -9.63 -14.00 1.28
N HIS A 168 -10.18 -14.27 2.46
CA HIS A 168 -10.54 -15.61 2.93
C HIS A 168 -11.74 -16.18 2.16
N THR A 169 -12.64 -15.31 1.74
CA THR A 169 -13.85 -15.66 0.98
C THR A 169 -13.62 -15.62 -0.53
N ASN A 170 -12.42 -15.19 -0.96
CA ASN A 170 -12.03 -15.00 -2.36
C ASN A 170 -13.04 -14.19 -3.18
N THR A 171 -13.70 -13.22 -2.55
CA THR A 171 -14.84 -12.46 -3.12
C THR A 171 -14.69 -10.98 -2.77
N GLY A 172 -15.15 -10.08 -3.64
CA GLY A 172 -15.09 -8.63 -3.39
C GLY A 172 -13.76 -7.99 -3.77
N LEU A 173 -13.59 -6.72 -3.39
CA LEU A 173 -12.39 -5.92 -3.66
C LEU A 173 -11.35 -6.07 -2.53
N ASN A 174 -10.16 -5.49 -2.74
CA ASN A 174 -9.09 -5.38 -1.74
C ASN A 174 -8.65 -6.70 -1.07
N ARG A 175 -8.83 -7.84 -1.76
CA ARG A 175 -8.51 -9.18 -1.22
C ARG A 175 -7.07 -9.27 -0.70
N GLU A 176 -6.12 -8.71 -1.42
CA GLU A 176 -4.70 -8.77 -1.04
C GLU A 176 -4.29 -7.71 0.00
N LYS A 177 -5.21 -6.83 0.40
CA LYS A 177 -4.91 -5.74 1.33
C LYS A 177 -5.03 -6.18 2.78
N PHE A 178 -4.47 -5.37 3.66
CA PHE A 178 -4.41 -5.63 5.09
C PHE A 178 -5.20 -4.60 5.91
N VAL A 179 -6.04 -5.08 6.82
CA VAL A 179 -6.78 -4.27 7.79
C VAL A 179 -6.14 -4.33 9.17
N ILE A 180 -6.41 -3.33 10.00
CA ILE A 180 -5.96 -3.29 11.39
C ILE A 180 -6.50 -4.51 12.15
N ASN A 181 -5.65 -5.16 12.95
CA ASN A 181 -6.11 -6.21 13.87
C ASN A 181 -6.79 -5.58 15.09
N PRO A 182 -8.13 -5.70 15.25
CA PRO A 182 -8.84 -5.15 16.41
C PRO A 182 -8.44 -5.83 17.73
N ALA A 183 -7.98 -7.08 17.69
CA ALA A 183 -7.55 -7.85 18.86
C ALA A 183 -6.18 -7.40 19.41
N ALA A 184 -5.34 -6.78 18.59
CA ALA A 184 -4.03 -6.29 18.98
C ALA A 184 -4.15 -5.04 19.85
N THR A 185 -4.45 -5.23 21.14
CA THR A 185 -4.80 -4.18 22.10
C THR A 185 -3.75 -3.94 23.19
N SER A 186 -2.69 -4.77 23.21
CA SER A 186 -1.63 -4.69 24.20
C SER A 186 -0.92 -3.33 24.15
N PRO A 187 -0.33 -2.84 25.27
CA PRO A 187 0.44 -1.61 25.26
C PRO A 187 1.61 -1.64 24.25
N LEU A 188 2.21 -2.81 24.06
CA LEU A 188 3.28 -3.02 23.08
C LEU A 188 2.75 -2.86 21.64
N ALA A 189 1.61 -3.49 21.31
CA ALA A 189 0.98 -3.34 20.01
C ALA A 189 0.61 -1.88 19.72
N MET A 190 0.06 -1.15 20.71
CA MET A 190 -0.23 0.28 20.57
C MET A 190 1.03 1.10 20.28
N ALA A 191 2.14 0.82 20.96
CA ALA A 191 3.42 1.49 20.69
C ALA A 191 3.98 1.14 19.30
N MET A 192 3.75 -0.08 18.82
CA MET A 192 4.10 -0.49 17.46
C MET A 192 3.23 0.22 16.41
N TYR A 193 1.92 0.35 16.62
CA TYR A 193 1.05 1.17 15.76
C TYR A 193 1.48 2.64 15.73
N GLU A 194 1.88 3.21 16.88
CA GLU A 194 2.49 4.56 16.92
C GLU A 194 3.78 4.61 16.07
N CYS A 195 4.59 3.56 16.06
CA CYS A 195 5.75 3.45 15.18
C CYS A 195 5.36 3.46 13.69
N VAL A 196 4.35 2.66 13.30
CA VAL A 196 3.83 2.63 11.92
C VAL A 196 3.44 4.04 11.48
N GLY A 197 2.69 4.76 12.31
CA GLY A 197 2.32 6.15 12.04
C GLY A 197 3.53 7.08 11.89
N ALA A 198 4.52 6.97 12.77
CA ALA A 198 5.75 7.74 12.69
C ALA A 198 6.53 7.47 11.39
N LEU A 199 6.59 6.20 10.96
CA LEU A 199 7.18 5.81 9.67
C LEU A 199 6.40 6.40 8.49
N MET A 200 5.07 6.41 8.52
CA MET A 200 4.25 7.08 7.49
C MET A 200 4.59 8.57 7.37
N GLY A 201 4.76 9.25 8.50
CA GLY A 201 5.20 10.64 8.52
C GLY A 201 6.63 10.84 8.00
N LEU A 202 7.55 9.94 8.36
CA LEU A 202 8.92 9.99 7.89
C LEU A 202 8.99 9.78 6.37
N ALA A 203 8.21 8.84 5.84
CA ALA A 203 8.08 8.57 4.41
C ALA A 203 7.61 9.80 3.63
N LEU A 204 6.56 10.46 4.13
CA LEU A 204 6.02 11.69 3.53
C LEU A 204 7.07 12.81 3.43
N ARG A 205 7.92 12.96 4.47
CA ARG A 205 8.95 14.00 4.53
C ARG A 205 10.18 13.68 3.67
N THR A 206 10.68 12.45 3.78
CA THR A 206 11.91 12.01 3.10
C THR A 206 11.68 11.67 1.63
N LYS A 207 10.42 11.45 1.24
CA LYS A 207 9.99 10.91 -0.06
C LYS A 207 10.40 9.44 -0.28
N PHE A 208 10.85 8.74 0.77
CA PHE A 208 10.97 7.29 0.74
C PHE A 208 9.60 6.65 0.96
N THR A 209 9.08 6.01 -0.08
CA THR A 209 7.76 5.39 -0.06
C THR A 209 7.72 4.15 0.83
N LEU A 210 6.63 3.96 1.58
CA LEU A 210 6.33 2.71 2.27
C LEU A 210 5.41 1.85 1.40
N PRO A 211 5.81 0.64 1.00
CA PRO A 211 4.99 -0.24 0.19
C PRO A 211 3.88 -0.90 1.02
N LEU A 212 3.10 -0.12 1.78
CA LEU A 212 1.94 -0.59 2.53
C LEU A 212 0.72 -0.71 1.61
N ASP A 213 0.00 -1.82 1.71
CA ASP A 213 -1.23 -2.03 0.95
C ASP A 213 -2.44 -2.12 1.88
N LEU A 214 -2.96 -0.95 2.22
CA LEU A 214 -4.05 -0.76 3.18
C LEU A 214 -5.31 -0.27 2.45
N PRO A 215 -6.52 -0.73 2.82
CA PRO A 215 -7.77 -0.31 2.21
C PRO A 215 -8.20 1.09 2.69
N SER A 216 -9.22 1.66 2.05
CA SER A 216 -9.76 2.99 2.38
C SER A 216 -10.16 3.09 3.86
N THR A 217 -10.70 2.03 4.44
CA THR A 217 -11.12 1.98 5.85
C THR A 217 -9.98 2.34 6.81
N VAL A 218 -8.78 1.80 6.60
CA VAL A 218 -7.61 2.10 7.44
C VAL A 218 -7.18 3.56 7.30
N TRP A 219 -7.04 4.05 6.06
CA TRP A 219 -6.63 5.44 5.81
C TRP A 219 -7.64 6.44 6.36
N LYS A 220 -8.93 6.18 6.13
CA LYS A 220 -10.02 7.03 6.61
C LYS A 220 -10.07 7.07 8.12
N GLN A 221 -9.92 5.93 8.82
CA GLN A 221 -9.84 5.92 10.28
C GLN A 221 -8.64 6.73 10.81
N VAL A 222 -7.46 6.58 10.20
CA VAL A 222 -6.26 7.33 10.62
C VAL A 222 -6.45 8.83 10.41
N LEU A 223 -7.10 9.24 9.32
CA LEU A 223 -7.33 10.64 8.99
C LEU A 223 -8.56 11.25 9.67
N GLY A 224 -9.49 10.42 10.15
CA GLY A 224 -10.77 10.85 10.70
C GLY A 224 -11.79 11.20 9.62
N ASP A 225 -11.65 10.62 8.43
CA ASP A 225 -12.61 10.76 7.33
C ASP A 225 -13.85 9.87 7.57
N GLU A 226 -15.01 10.29 7.07
CA GLU A 226 -16.23 9.50 7.13
C GLU A 226 -16.14 8.23 6.27
N MET A 227 -16.63 7.12 6.84
CA MET A 227 -16.74 5.83 6.18
C MET A 227 -18.20 5.48 5.96
N THR A 228 -18.46 4.76 4.88
CA THR A 228 -19.81 4.36 4.44
C THR A 228 -19.89 2.84 4.34
N GLU A 229 -21.10 2.29 4.21
CA GLU A 229 -21.30 0.84 3.98
C GLU A 229 -20.51 0.32 2.77
N ARG A 230 -20.26 1.16 1.75
CA ARG A 230 -19.40 0.81 0.61
C ARG A 230 -17.95 0.54 1.01
N ASP A 231 -17.42 1.29 1.96
CA ASP A 231 -16.07 1.04 2.48
C ASP A 231 -16.00 -0.31 3.22
N LEU A 232 -17.10 -0.75 3.84
CA LEU A 232 -17.21 -2.07 4.44
C LEU A 232 -17.30 -3.16 3.35
N GLU A 233 -18.14 -2.98 2.33
CA GLU A 233 -18.25 -3.94 1.21
C GLU A 233 -16.92 -4.17 0.50
N ASP A 234 -16.13 -3.11 0.37
CA ASP A 234 -14.79 -3.13 -0.22
C ASP A 234 -13.79 -4.02 0.54
N VAL A 235 -14.03 -4.35 1.81
CA VAL A 235 -13.16 -5.24 2.62
C VAL A 235 -13.87 -6.51 3.10
N ASP A 236 -15.19 -6.51 3.19
CA ASP A 236 -16.05 -7.60 3.67
C ASP A 236 -17.41 -7.60 2.94
N LYS A 237 -17.38 -8.03 1.68
CA LYS A 237 -18.55 -8.08 0.80
C LYS A 237 -19.62 -9.04 1.31
N LEU A 238 -19.22 -10.18 1.87
CA LEU A 238 -20.19 -11.16 2.38
C LEU A 238 -20.94 -10.64 3.61
N CYS A 239 -20.28 -9.86 4.48
CA CYS A 239 -20.98 -9.20 5.59
C CYS A 239 -22.10 -8.29 5.06
N VAL A 240 -21.79 -7.40 4.11
CA VAL A 240 -22.79 -6.48 3.53
C VAL A 240 -23.91 -7.25 2.83
N GLN A 241 -23.58 -8.31 2.07
CA GLN A 241 -24.58 -9.17 1.43
C GLN A 241 -25.47 -9.90 2.44
N ALA A 242 -24.93 -10.36 3.56
CA ALA A 242 -25.71 -10.99 4.63
C ALA A 242 -26.68 -9.99 5.28
N LEU A 243 -26.25 -8.75 5.52
CA LEU A 243 -27.12 -7.69 6.03
C LEU A 243 -28.23 -7.32 5.03
N GLN A 244 -27.90 -7.24 3.74
CA GLN A 244 -28.90 -7.04 2.69
C GLN A 244 -29.88 -8.21 2.62
N GLY A 245 -29.40 -9.44 2.76
CA GLY A 245 -30.24 -10.64 2.85
C GLY A 245 -31.21 -10.57 4.01
N LEU A 246 -30.73 -10.23 5.22
CA LEU A 246 -31.55 -10.11 6.43
C LEU A 246 -32.68 -9.08 6.26
N ARG A 247 -32.41 -7.94 5.60
CA ARG A 247 -33.43 -6.91 5.29
C ARG A 247 -34.54 -7.38 4.37
N MET A 248 -34.31 -8.43 3.59
CA MET A 248 -35.26 -8.97 2.62
C MET A 248 -36.00 -10.21 3.12
N LEU A 249 -35.64 -10.74 4.29
CA LEU A 249 -36.30 -11.91 4.86
C LEU A 249 -37.73 -11.57 5.34
N PRO A 250 -38.68 -12.51 5.21
CA PRO A 250 -40.00 -12.36 5.83
C PRO A 250 -39.89 -12.43 7.36
N ALA A 251 -40.90 -11.89 8.04
CA ALA A 251 -40.91 -11.74 9.50
C ALA A 251 -40.75 -13.08 10.23
N GLU A 252 -41.33 -14.15 9.71
CA GLU A 252 -41.25 -15.49 10.28
C GLU A 252 -39.82 -16.04 10.23
N GLU A 253 -39.12 -15.87 9.12
CA GLU A 253 -37.73 -16.31 8.94
C GLU A 253 -36.75 -15.52 9.80
N ILE A 254 -37.01 -14.23 10.05
CA ILE A 254 -36.20 -13.41 10.97
C ILE A 254 -36.26 -13.97 12.40
N VAL A 255 -37.45 -14.36 12.86
CA VAL A 255 -37.64 -14.94 14.19
C VAL A 255 -36.96 -16.32 14.30
N GLU A 256 -37.05 -17.13 13.24
CA GLU A 256 -36.41 -18.46 13.17
C GLU A 256 -34.88 -18.39 13.08
N ALA A 257 -34.31 -17.29 12.56
CA ALA A 257 -32.86 -17.12 12.47
C ALA A 257 -32.16 -17.05 13.85
N HIS A 258 -32.91 -16.79 14.93
CA HIS A 258 -32.40 -16.65 16.30
C HIS A 258 -31.18 -15.72 16.42
N GLN A 259 -31.07 -14.75 15.51
CA GLN A 259 -30.00 -13.75 15.52
C GLN A 259 -30.13 -12.90 16.78
N THR A 260 -29.04 -12.75 17.53
CA THR A 260 -28.97 -11.85 18.69
C THR A 260 -28.27 -10.55 18.31
N PHE A 261 -28.33 -9.54 19.18
CA PHE A 261 -27.64 -8.26 18.97
C PHE A 261 -26.12 -8.38 19.21
N THR A 262 -25.48 -9.31 18.50
CA THR A 262 -24.03 -9.50 18.47
C THR A 262 -23.50 -9.53 17.04
N THR A 263 -22.20 -9.29 16.87
CA THR A 263 -21.51 -9.47 15.59
C THR A 263 -20.07 -9.91 15.80
N GLN A 264 -19.49 -10.58 14.80
CA GLN A 264 -18.08 -10.94 14.82
C GLN A 264 -17.24 -9.87 14.11
N LEU A 265 -16.16 -9.45 14.78
CA LEU A 265 -15.15 -8.57 14.20
C LEU A 265 -14.17 -9.37 13.32
N THR A 266 -13.33 -8.68 12.54
CA THR A 266 -12.38 -9.31 11.61
C THR A 266 -11.38 -10.22 12.34
N GLY A 267 -11.05 -9.90 13.59
CA GLY A 267 -10.19 -10.73 14.43
C GLY A 267 -10.87 -11.97 15.04
N GLY A 268 -12.13 -12.24 14.70
CA GLY A 268 -12.92 -13.36 15.21
C GLY A 268 -13.56 -13.14 16.60
N ASN A 269 -13.33 -11.99 17.22
CA ASN A 269 -13.96 -11.65 18.49
C ASN A 269 -15.43 -11.28 18.27
N GLU A 270 -16.32 -11.89 19.04
CA GLU A 270 -17.73 -11.50 19.09
C GLU A 270 -17.91 -10.31 20.03
N VAL A 271 -18.73 -9.35 19.61
CA VAL A 271 -19.07 -8.15 20.40
C VAL A 271 -20.58 -7.97 20.46
N GLU A 272 -21.08 -7.48 21.59
CA GLU A 272 -22.47 -7.05 21.72
C GLU A 272 -22.65 -5.67 21.09
N LEU A 273 -23.74 -5.52 20.32
CA LEU A 273 -24.11 -4.28 19.63
C LEU A 273 -24.90 -3.31 20.53
N VAL A 274 -25.51 -3.86 21.59
CA VAL A 274 -26.22 -3.15 22.65
C VAL A 274 -25.92 -3.85 23.98
N ASP A 275 -26.14 -3.18 25.12
CA ASP A 275 -25.95 -3.79 26.43
C ASP A 275 -26.85 -5.04 26.59
N GLY A 276 -26.24 -6.19 26.91
CA GLY A 276 -26.96 -7.47 27.00
C GLY A 276 -27.40 -8.02 25.65
N GLY A 277 -26.74 -7.58 24.57
CA GLY A 277 -27.07 -7.95 23.20
C GLY A 277 -27.00 -9.44 22.91
N ALA A 278 -26.17 -10.20 23.65
CA ALA A 278 -26.08 -11.66 23.51
C ALA A 278 -27.37 -12.39 23.91
N GLU A 279 -28.19 -11.81 24.79
CA GLU A 279 -29.45 -12.41 25.26
C GLU A 279 -30.68 -11.83 24.55
N ARG A 280 -30.52 -10.72 23.81
CA ARG A 280 -31.60 -10.06 23.10
C ARG A 280 -31.66 -10.52 21.64
N GLN A 281 -32.74 -11.19 21.26
CA GLN A 281 -33.01 -11.56 19.87
C GLN A 281 -33.44 -10.36 19.02
N VAL A 282 -33.04 -10.38 17.75
CA VAL A 282 -33.46 -9.42 16.72
C VAL A 282 -34.87 -9.77 16.29
N THR A 283 -35.79 -8.82 16.45
CA THR A 283 -37.16 -8.93 15.94
C THR A 283 -37.28 -8.32 14.53
N PRO A 284 -38.38 -8.56 13.79
CA PRO A 284 -38.59 -7.92 12.49
C PRO A 284 -38.51 -6.38 12.53
N ASP A 285 -39.01 -5.76 13.61
CA ASP A 285 -38.96 -4.30 13.81
C ASP A 285 -37.53 -3.79 14.11
N ASP A 286 -36.65 -4.68 14.57
CA ASP A 286 -35.27 -4.37 14.96
C ASP A 286 -34.27 -4.45 13.79
N VAL A 287 -34.64 -5.07 12.66
CA VAL A 287 -33.69 -5.45 11.59
C VAL A 287 -32.85 -4.27 11.11
N GLU A 288 -33.46 -3.12 10.84
CA GLU A 288 -32.70 -1.97 10.35
C GLU A 288 -31.75 -1.40 11.42
N THR A 289 -32.18 -1.42 12.68
CA THR A 289 -31.33 -1.01 13.81
C THR A 289 -30.15 -1.96 13.98
N PHE A 290 -30.39 -3.27 13.90
CA PHE A 290 -29.35 -4.29 13.96
C PHE A 290 -28.34 -4.12 12.82
N CYS A 291 -28.80 -4.03 11.57
CA CYS A 291 -27.94 -3.85 10.40
C CYS A 291 -27.07 -2.60 10.52
N ARG A 292 -27.65 -1.46 10.91
CA ARG A 292 -26.92 -0.22 11.14
C ARG A 292 -25.83 -0.37 12.21
N LEU A 293 -26.15 -1.03 13.34
CA LEU A 293 -25.19 -1.26 14.42
C LEU A 293 -24.06 -2.21 14.01
N VAL A 294 -24.35 -3.24 13.20
CA VAL A 294 -23.30 -4.10 12.63
C VAL A 294 -22.36 -3.28 11.75
N VAL A 295 -22.88 -2.48 10.82
CA VAL A 295 -22.04 -1.62 9.96
C VAL A 295 -21.19 -0.67 10.79
N GLU A 296 -21.77 -0.03 11.82
CA GLU A 296 -21.06 0.86 12.74
C GLU A 296 -19.94 0.12 13.51
N ALA A 297 -20.22 -1.07 14.05
CA ALA A 297 -19.25 -1.88 14.77
C ALA A 297 -18.11 -2.37 13.86
N ARG A 298 -18.42 -2.81 12.63
CA ARG A 298 -17.43 -3.30 11.66
C ARG A 298 -16.57 -2.15 11.11
N LEU A 299 -17.16 -1.00 10.77
CA LEU A 299 -16.39 0.17 10.32
C LEU A 299 -15.58 0.82 11.45
N GLY A 300 -16.08 0.75 12.68
CA GLY A 300 -15.40 1.26 13.88
C GLY A 300 -14.34 0.32 14.46
N GLU A 301 -14.23 -0.91 13.94
CA GLU A 301 -13.24 -1.86 14.43
C GLU A 301 -11.83 -1.32 14.24
N GLY A 302 -10.94 -1.54 15.21
CA GLY A 302 -9.57 -1.03 15.10
C GLY A 302 -9.41 0.48 15.37
N ALA A 303 -10.48 1.22 15.70
CA ALA A 303 -10.39 2.66 15.91
C ALA A 303 -9.37 3.08 16.99
N ARG A 304 -9.14 2.26 18.02
CA ARG A 304 -8.12 2.52 19.05
C ARG A 304 -6.70 2.43 18.47
N GLN A 305 -6.45 1.44 17.64
CA GLN A 305 -5.19 1.21 16.92
C GLN A 305 -4.97 2.30 15.87
N ALA A 306 -6.01 2.68 15.12
CA ALA A 306 -5.94 3.78 14.17
C ALA A 306 -5.60 5.11 14.86
N ARG A 307 -6.12 5.36 16.08
CA ARG A 307 -5.70 6.50 16.90
C ARG A 307 -4.23 6.43 17.32
N ALA A 308 -3.68 5.24 17.56
CA ALA A 308 -2.25 5.06 17.83
C ALA A 308 -1.41 5.36 16.58
N ILE A 309 -1.78 4.86 15.41
CA ILE A 309 -1.15 5.23 14.12
C ILE A 309 -1.23 6.74 13.92
N ARG A 310 -2.41 7.34 14.10
CA ARG A 310 -2.63 8.78 13.99
C ARG A 310 -1.72 9.57 14.93
N LYS A 311 -1.59 9.13 16.20
CA LYS A 311 -0.70 9.78 17.18
C LYS A 311 0.75 9.76 16.69
N GLY A 312 1.23 8.61 16.23
CA GLY A 312 2.57 8.46 15.64
C GLY A 312 2.79 9.38 14.45
N PHE A 313 1.87 9.39 13.49
CA PHE A 313 1.92 10.23 12.30
C PHE A 313 1.98 11.72 12.68
N ASN A 314 1.15 12.15 13.64
CA ASN A 314 1.13 13.53 14.12
C ASN A 314 2.43 13.99 14.79
N THR A 315 3.25 13.06 15.30
CA THR A 315 4.55 13.43 15.88
C THR A 315 5.56 13.90 14.84
N VAL A 316 5.34 13.56 13.57
CA VAL A 316 6.27 13.80 12.45
C VAL A 316 5.72 14.82 11.45
N VAL A 317 4.41 14.74 11.17
CA VAL A 317 3.70 15.61 10.24
C VAL A 317 2.46 16.19 10.94
N PRO A 318 2.27 17.51 10.95
CA PRO A 318 1.08 18.11 11.57
C PRO A 318 -0.21 17.66 10.86
N LEU A 319 -0.99 16.77 11.48
CA LEU A 319 -2.19 16.18 10.86
C LEU A 319 -3.29 17.19 10.52
N GLY A 320 -3.32 18.33 11.21
CA GLY A 320 -4.24 19.42 10.87
C GLY A 320 -4.12 19.83 9.40
N MET A 321 -2.92 19.70 8.80
CA MET A 321 -2.70 20.02 7.38
C MET A 321 -3.07 18.87 6.45
N LEU A 322 -2.94 17.62 6.91
CA LEU A 322 -3.40 16.46 6.16
C LEU A 322 -4.93 16.42 6.01
N SER A 323 -5.68 17.19 6.81
CA SER A 323 -7.12 17.37 6.63
C SER A 323 -7.51 18.02 5.29
N LEU A 324 -6.58 18.71 4.62
CA LEU A 324 -6.75 19.26 3.26
C LEU A 324 -6.71 18.18 2.17
N PHE A 325 -6.20 17.00 2.50
CA PHE A 325 -6.02 15.90 1.57
C PHE A 325 -7.13 14.87 1.76
N SER A 326 -7.56 14.27 0.66
CA SER A 326 -8.32 13.03 0.70
C SER A 326 -7.42 11.89 1.18
N TRP A 327 -8.04 10.83 1.71
CA TRP A 327 -7.31 9.62 2.11
C TRP A 327 -6.43 9.06 0.98
N ARG A 328 -6.88 9.16 -0.27
CA ARG A 328 -6.14 8.67 -1.44
C ARG A 328 -4.92 9.53 -1.76
N GLU A 329 -5.02 10.85 -1.59
CA GLU A 329 -3.86 11.74 -1.75
C GLU A 329 -2.82 11.48 -0.64
N VAL A 330 -3.24 11.21 0.59
CA VAL A 330 -2.31 10.85 1.67
C VAL A 330 -1.66 9.49 1.41
N GLU A 331 -2.42 8.50 0.95
CA GLU A 331 -1.87 7.21 0.50
C GLU A 331 -0.79 7.44 -0.57
N LEU A 332 -1.05 8.27 -1.59
CA LEU A 332 -0.07 8.58 -2.63
C LEU A 332 1.20 9.26 -2.08
N LEU A 333 1.07 10.13 -1.08
CA LEU A 333 2.22 10.80 -0.46
C LEU A 333 3.07 9.86 0.40
N VAL A 334 2.46 8.85 1.02
CA VAL A 334 3.14 7.90 1.92
C VAL A 334 3.66 6.69 1.16
N CYS A 335 2.85 6.14 0.26
CA CYS A 335 3.11 4.88 -0.43
C CYS A 335 3.59 5.06 -1.87
N GLY A 336 3.40 6.23 -2.48
CA GLY A 336 3.65 6.44 -3.91
C GLY A 336 2.47 5.98 -4.77
N ASP A 337 2.63 6.11 -6.10
CA ASP A 337 1.57 5.83 -7.06
C ASP A 337 1.33 4.31 -7.23
N PRO A 338 0.13 3.77 -6.89
CA PRO A 338 -0.22 2.38 -7.15
C PRO A 338 -0.37 2.07 -8.64
N ASN A 339 -0.67 3.07 -9.46
CA ASN A 339 -0.81 2.92 -10.89
C ASN A 339 0.56 3.11 -11.53
N ILE A 340 1.13 2.01 -12.00
CA ILE A 340 2.38 2.07 -12.74
C ILE A 340 2.04 2.59 -14.14
N ASP A 341 2.28 3.89 -14.31
CA ASP A 341 2.29 4.53 -15.61
C ASP A 341 3.47 3.98 -16.43
N VAL A 342 3.12 3.16 -17.42
CA VAL A 342 4.07 2.48 -18.30
C VAL A 342 4.85 3.49 -19.14
N GLU A 343 4.27 4.64 -19.49
CA GLU A 343 4.98 5.70 -20.22
C GLU A 343 6.00 6.40 -19.32
N ARG A 344 5.66 6.69 -18.06
CA ARG A 344 6.63 7.24 -17.10
C ARG A 344 7.78 6.27 -16.83
N LEU A 345 7.48 4.99 -16.65
CA LEU A 345 8.51 3.95 -16.51
C LEU A 345 9.39 3.86 -17.77
N ARG A 346 8.78 3.95 -18.96
CA ARG A 346 9.50 3.97 -20.25
C ARG A 346 10.37 5.21 -20.41
N ALA A 347 9.92 6.37 -19.96
CA ALA A 347 10.68 7.62 -20.02
C ALA A 347 11.96 7.57 -19.17
N HIS A 348 11.95 6.80 -18.09
CA HIS A 348 13.10 6.59 -17.20
C HIS A 348 13.90 5.32 -17.52
N ALA A 349 13.61 4.65 -18.65
CA ALA A 349 14.30 3.44 -19.06
C ALA A 349 15.60 3.72 -19.83
N THR A 350 16.67 3.01 -19.48
CA THR A 350 17.98 3.03 -20.16
C THR A 350 18.27 1.65 -20.75
N TYR A 351 18.74 1.61 -22.00
CA TYR A 351 18.97 0.37 -22.74
C TYR A 351 20.47 0.11 -22.89
N ARG A 352 20.92 -1.13 -22.66
CA ARG A 352 22.34 -1.53 -22.83
C ARG A 352 22.48 -2.72 -23.77
N GLY A 353 23.73 -3.11 -24.07
CA GLY A 353 24.03 -4.31 -24.87
C GLY A 353 23.49 -4.26 -26.30
N GLY A 354 23.40 -3.08 -26.90
CA GLY A 354 22.86 -2.90 -28.25
C GLY A 354 21.33 -2.80 -28.32
N LEU A 355 20.63 -2.87 -27.19
CA LEU A 355 19.20 -2.55 -27.14
C LEU A 355 18.95 -1.05 -27.28
N SER A 356 17.77 -0.71 -27.79
CA SER A 356 17.28 0.65 -27.95
C SER A 356 15.76 0.69 -27.80
N LYS A 357 15.18 1.89 -27.66
CA LYS A 357 13.72 2.08 -27.68
C LYS A 357 13.06 1.50 -28.95
N SER A 358 13.80 1.43 -30.06
CA SER A 358 13.31 0.87 -31.33
C SER A 358 13.40 -0.66 -31.43
N SER A 359 14.14 -1.32 -30.56
CA SER A 359 14.37 -2.77 -30.61
C SER A 359 13.05 -3.55 -30.45
N PRO A 360 12.78 -4.59 -31.26
CA PRO A 360 11.53 -5.35 -31.18
C PRO A 360 11.24 -5.91 -29.77
N THR A 361 12.25 -6.46 -29.10
CA THR A 361 12.15 -6.98 -27.72
C THR A 361 11.69 -5.92 -26.73
N VAL A 362 12.22 -4.69 -26.84
CA VAL A 362 11.86 -3.56 -25.99
C VAL A 362 10.42 -3.10 -26.27
N LYS A 363 10.04 -2.99 -27.54
CA LYS A 363 8.65 -2.65 -27.91
C LYS A 363 7.66 -3.68 -27.38
N ASN A 364 7.98 -4.96 -27.51
CA ASN A 364 7.13 -6.04 -27.01
C ASN A 364 7.05 -6.06 -25.48
N LEU A 365 8.14 -5.74 -24.77
CA LEU A 365 8.11 -5.57 -23.31
C LEU A 365 7.11 -4.50 -22.90
N PHE A 366 7.23 -3.29 -23.45
CA PHE A 366 6.33 -2.21 -23.04
C PHE A 366 4.88 -2.45 -23.48
N ARG A 367 4.65 -3.08 -24.63
CA ARG A 367 3.32 -3.57 -25.04
C ARG A 367 2.77 -4.63 -24.06
N ALA A 368 3.63 -5.48 -23.49
CA ALA A 368 3.21 -6.46 -22.51
C ALA A 368 2.80 -5.76 -21.20
N LEU A 369 3.61 -4.81 -20.72
CA LEU A 369 3.29 -4.01 -19.53
C LEU A 369 2.00 -3.20 -19.69
N GLU A 370 1.73 -2.64 -20.87
CA GLU A 370 0.46 -1.98 -21.18
C GLU A 370 -0.73 -2.95 -21.11
N SER A 371 -0.53 -4.22 -21.50
CA SER A 371 -1.56 -5.26 -21.43
C SER A 371 -1.80 -5.83 -20.03
N PHE A 372 -0.90 -5.57 -19.09
CA PHE A 372 -0.99 -6.07 -17.72
C PHE A 372 -2.07 -5.34 -16.92
N THR A 373 -2.71 -6.05 -15.98
CA THR A 373 -3.56 -5.43 -14.96
C THR A 373 -2.74 -4.52 -14.05
N SER A 374 -3.41 -3.71 -13.22
CA SER A 374 -2.71 -2.90 -12.23
C SER A 374 -1.87 -3.78 -11.28
N GLU A 375 -2.43 -4.90 -10.79
CA GLU A 375 -1.72 -5.82 -9.91
C GLU A 375 -0.51 -6.45 -10.62
N GLU A 376 -0.67 -6.89 -11.87
CA GLU A 376 0.40 -7.49 -12.67
C GLU A 376 1.55 -6.50 -12.92
N ARG A 377 1.24 -5.21 -13.15
CA ARG A 377 2.29 -4.17 -13.25
C ARG A 377 3.01 -3.98 -11.92
N GLN A 378 2.30 -3.99 -10.79
CA GLN A 378 2.90 -3.86 -9.46
C GLN A 378 3.83 -5.04 -9.15
N LEU A 379 3.41 -6.25 -9.52
CA LEU A 379 4.24 -7.45 -9.44
C LEU A 379 5.50 -7.32 -10.30
N PHE A 380 5.36 -6.81 -11.54
CA PHE A 380 6.51 -6.55 -12.39
C PHE A 380 7.49 -5.56 -11.75
N LEU A 381 7.00 -4.43 -11.26
CA LEU A 381 7.86 -3.43 -10.63
C LEU A 381 8.55 -3.99 -9.37
N ARG A 382 7.84 -4.82 -8.59
CA ARG A 382 8.43 -5.51 -7.45
C ARG A 382 9.52 -6.48 -7.89
N PHE A 383 9.31 -7.18 -9.00
CA PHE A 383 10.30 -8.09 -9.58
C PHE A 383 11.57 -7.35 -10.04
N VAL A 384 11.43 -6.20 -10.72
CA VAL A 384 12.60 -5.50 -11.29
C VAL A 384 13.24 -4.46 -10.36
N TRP A 385 12.51 -3.97 -9.34
CA TRP A 385 12.94 -2.87 -8.49
C TRP A 385 12.78 -3.12 -6.98
N GLY A 386 12.12 -4.21 -6.58
CA GLY A 386 11.78 -4.48 -5.18
C GLY A 386 10.68 -3.55 -4.62
N ARG A 387 10.06 -2.72 -5.47
CA ARG A 387 9.00 -1.77 -5.10
C ARG A 387 7.74 -2.06 -5.90
N ASN A 388 6.58 -1.90 -5.29
CA ASN A 388 5.30 -2.05 -5.97
C ASN A 388 4.76 -0.73 -6.56
N ARG A 389 5.44 0.41 -6.37
CA ARG A 389 4.94 1.75 -6.74
C ARG A 389 6.01 2.64 -7.39
N LEU A 390 5.61 3.50 -8.32
CA LEU A 390 6.49 4.48 -8.96
C LEU A 390 6.65 5.75 -8.10
N PRO A 391 7.75 6.52 -8.24
CA PRO A 391 7.89 7.82 -7.59
C PRO A 391 6.83 8.80 -8.09
N SER A 392 6.31 9.61 -7.17
CA SER A 392 5.18 10.52 -7.44
C SER A 392 5.54 11.66 -8.40
N SER A 393 6.81 12.06 -8.50
CA SER A 393 7.30 13.05 -9.47
C SER A 393 8.60 12.63 -10.15
N ASP A 394 8.93 13.24 -11.28
CA ASP A 394 10.17 12.94 -12.02
C ASP A 394 11.43 13.33 -11.22
N ALA A 395 11.32 14.32 -10.33
CA ALA A 395 12.40 14.74 -9.43
C ALA A 395 12.67 13.73 -8.29
N ASP A 396 11.84 12.71 -8.13
CA ASP A 396 11.97 11.69 -7.06
C ASP A 396 12.58 10.37 -7.58
N TRP A 397 12.96 10.31 -8.86
CA TRP A 397 13.67 9.16 -9.43
C TRP A 397 15.15 9.21 -9.06
N THR A 398 15.59 8.29 -8.21
CA THR A 398 16.99 8.21 -7.78
C THR A 398 17.84 7.26 -8.63
N GLN A 399 17.21 6.46 -9.49
CA GLN A 399 17.89 5.53 -10.39
C GLN A 399 17.05 5.25 -11.65
N ALA A 400 17.72 5.01 -12.77
CA ALA A 400 17.08 4.67 -14.04
C ALA A 400 16.71 3.17 -14.10
N PHE A 401 15.67 2.84 -14.87
CA PHE A 401 15.28 1.46 -15.15
C PHE A 401 16.18 0.88 -16.26
N VAL A 402 17.11 -0.01 -15.93
CA VAL A 402 18.11 -0.52 -16.90
C VAL A 402 17.63 -1.82 -17.53
N ILE A 403 17.57 -1.87 -18.87
CA ILE A 403 17.20 -3.07 -19.63
C ILE A 403 18.42 -3.60 -20.38
N ASN A 404 18.79 -4.85 -20.10
CA ASN A 404 19.87 -5.57 -20.78
C ASN A 404 19.34 -6.73 -21.61
N PRO A 405 20.06 -7.13 -22.68
CA PRO A 405 19.82 -8.41 -23.30
C PRO A 405 20.32 -9.54 -22.39
N LEU A 406 19.53 -10.61 -22.27
CA LEU A 406 19.98 -11.86 -21.67
C LEU A 406 20.38 -12.84 -22.77
N ALA A 407 21.59 -13.39 -22.68
CA ALA A 407 22.12 -14.40 -23.59
C ALA A 407 22.32 -15.74 -22.86
N PRO A 408 22.29 -16.89 -23.57
CA PRO A 408 22.53 -18.19 -22.97
C PRO A 408 23.92 -18.26 -22.34
N ALA A 409 24.00 -18.75 -21.10
CA ALA A 409 25.28 -19.08 -20.48
C ALA A 409 25.93 -20.23 -21.27
N GLY A 410 27.01 -19.94 -22.01
CA GLY A 410 27.76 -20.96 -22.79
C GLY A 410 28.12 -20.57 -24.23
N GLY A 411 27.71 -19.40 -24.73
CA GLY A 411 27.96 -18.99 -26.12
C GLY A 411 27.20 -19.84 -27.14
N GLU A 412 27.62 -19.84 -28.41
CA GLU A 412 26.97 -20.54 -29.55
C GLU A 412 26.79 -22.07 -29.37
N ARG A 413 27.29 -22.65 -28.27
CA ARG A 413 27.21 -24.09 -27.96
C ARG A 413 26.11 -24.48 -26.96
N SER A 414 25.33 -23.52 -26.47
CA SER A 414 24.20 -23.81 -25.58
C SER A 414 22.96 -24.22 -26.39
N GLU A 415 22.40 -25.40 -26.13
CA GLU A 415 21.14 -25.89 -26.73
C GLU A 415 19.90 -25.18 -26.16
N THR A 416 20.06 -24.33 -25.14
CA THR A 416 18.95 -23.61 -24.52
C THR A 416 18.40 -22.55 -25.48
N LYS A 417 17.15 -22.73 -25.91
CA LYS A 417 16.45 -21.75 -26.74
C LYS A 417 16.09 -20.52 -25.92
N MET A 418 16.20 -19.35 -26.54
CA MET A 418 15.80 -18.07 -25.92
C MET A 418 14.37 -18.10 -25.36
N ASP A 419 13.46 -18.80 -26.04
CA ASP A 419 12.06 -18.92 -25.66
C ASP A 419 11.82 -19.75 -24.39
N ASP A 420 12.78 -20.60 -24.02
CA ASP A 420 12.68 -21.43 -22.83
C ASP A 420 13.17 -20.68 -21.58
N MET A 421 14.05 -19.71 -21.74
CA MET A 421 14.64 -18.92 -20.65
C MET A 421 13.61 -18.02 -19.95
N LEU A 422 13.75 -17.87 -18.64
CA LEU A 422 13.05 -16.83 -17.87
C LEU A 422 13.90 -15.54 -17.88
N PRO A 423 13.26 -14.36 -17.83
CA PRO A 423 14.00 -13.13 -17.63
C PRO A 423 14.54 -13.08 -16.19
N ALA A 424 15.61 -12.30 -15.99
CA ALA A 424 16.23 -12.10 -14.68
C ALA A 424 16.15 -10.63 -14.26
N ALA A 425 16.15 -10.39 -12.95
CA ALA A 425 16.11 -9.05 -12.40
C ALA A 425 17.15 -8.89 -11.28
N HIS A 426 17.72 -7.69 -11.19
CA HIS A 426 18.61 -7.29 -10.10
C HIS A 426 18.01 -6.06 -9.44
N THR A 427 17.16 -6.29 -8.44
CA THR A 427 16.33 -5.28 -7.78
C THR A 427 17.15 -4.13 -7.21
N CYS A 428 18.32 -4.41 -6.63
CA CYS A 428 19.25 -3.41 -6.08
C CYS A 428 19.67 -2.35 -7.11
N PHE A 429 19.76 -2.73 -8.39
CA PHE A 429 20.21 -1.86 -9.48
C PHE A 429 19.09 -1.42 -10.43
N PHE A 430 17.84 -1.77 -10.11
CA PHE A 430 16.69 -1.58 -11.00
C PHE A 430 16.96 -2.08 -12.42
N GLN A 431 17.50 -3.29 -12.51
CA GLN A 431 17.97 -3.88 -13.75
C GLN A 431 17.12 -5.09 -14.14
N PHE A 432 16.83 -5.19 -15.43
CA PHE A 432 16.05 -6.27 -16.02
C PHE A 432 16.77 -6.86 -17.24
N ASP A 433 17.13 -8.12 -17.14
CA ASP A 433 17.82 -8.88 -18.18
C ASP A 433 16.79 -9.70 -18.95
N LEU A 434 16.58 -9.36 -20.21
CA LEU A 434 15.46 -9.83 -21.02
C LEU A 434 15.95 -10.67 -22.21
N PRO A 435 15.54 -11.95 -22.33
CA PRO A 435 15.79 -12.74 -23.52
C PRO A 435 15.13 -12.16 -24.77
N ALA A 436 15.75 -12.40 -25.93
CA ALA A 436 15.21 -12.04 -27.22
C ALA A 436 14.16 -13.08 -27.68
N TYR A 437 12.99 -13.07 -27.02
CA TYR A 437 11.88 -13.97 -27.32
C TYR A 437 11.41 -13.83 -28.78
N SER A 438 11.02 -14.94 -29.39
CA SER A 438 10.61 -15.00 -30.79
C SER A 438 9.26 -14.33 -31.06
N THR A 439 8.36 -14.33 -30.07
CA THR A 439 7.01 -13.73 -30.19
C THR A 439 6.63 -12.89 -28.97
N TYR A 440 5.66 -12.00 -29.19
CA TYR A 440 5.05 -11.21 -28.11
C TYR A 440 4.40 -12.08 -27.04
N ASP A 441 3.70 -13.15 -27.43
CA ASP A 441 2.95 -14.00 -26.50
C ASP A 441 3.88 -14.77 -25.56
N ILE A 442 5.01 -15.26 -26.08
CA ILE A 442 6.05 -15.91 -25.27
C ILE A 442 6.65 -14.91 -24.29
N LEU A 443 7.02 -13.71 -24.75
CA LEU A 443 7.54 -12.66 -23.89
C LEU A 443 6.55 -12.34 -22.77
N ARG A 444 5.29 -12.05 -23.11
CA ARG A 444 4.24 -11.70 -22.15
C ARG A 444 4.10 -12.81 -21.10
N SER A 445 4.00 -14.06 -21.54
CA SER A 445 3.84 -15.22 -20.66
C SER A 445 5.05 -15.42 -19.74
N LYS A 446 6.28 -15.36 -20.27
CA LYS A 446 7.52 -15.58 -19.51
C LYS A 446 7.80 -14.46 -18.51
N VAL A 447 7.58 -13.20 -18.89
CA VAL A 447 7.70 -12.05 -17.98
C VAL A 447 6.70 -12.16 -16.85
N LEU A 448 5.42 -12.42 -17.17
CA LEU A 448 4.39 -12.53 -16.14
C LEU A 448 4.65 -13.72 -15.21
N TYR A 449 5.04 -14.88 -15.75
CA TYR A 449 5.43 -16.05 -14.98
C TYR A 449 6.57 -15.74 -14.00
N ALA A 450 7.63 -15.06 -14.45
CA ALA A 450 8.72 -14.66 -13.59
C ALA A 450 8.28 -13.70 -12.47
N CYS A 451 7.36 -12.77 -12.76
CA CYS A 451 6.82 -11.86 -11.74
C CYS A 451 6.05 -12.60 -10.63
N TYR A 452 5.32 -13.67 -10.98
CA TYR A 452 4.58 -14.49 -10.01
C TYR A 452 5.49 -15.44 -9.22
N HIS A 453 6.41 -16.11 -9.90
CA HIS A 453 7.10 -17.30 -9.37
C HIS A 453 8.58 -17.08 -9.04
N CYS A 454 9.17 -15.98 -9.51
CA CYS A 454 10.58 -15.63 -9.25
C CYS A 454 10.70 -14.41 -8.34
N GLN A 455 9.71 -14.17 -7.47
CA GLN A 455 9.92 -13.33 -6.29
C GLN A 455 11.17 -13.86 -5.59
N ALA A 456 12.13 -12.99 -5.29
CA ALA A 456 13.41 -13.36 -4.70
C ALA A 456 13.20 -14.46 -3.66
N ILE A 457 13.46 -15.70 -4.08
CA ILE A 457 13.61 -16.79 -3.16
C ILE A 457 14.95 -16.45 -2.52
N ASP A 458 14.92 -15.96 -1.29
CA ASP A 458 16.02 -16.09 -0.36
C ASP A 458 16.35 -17.59 -0.31
N THR A 459 17.18 -18.05 -1.25
CA THR A 459 17.64 -19.44 -1.32
C THR A 459 19.11 -19.42 -1.00
N ASP A 460 19.38 -19.69 0.27
CA ASP A 460 20.28 -20.75 0.68
C ASP A 460 21.54 -20.93 -0.16
N PHE A 461 22.59 -20.19 0.22
CA PHE A 461 23.92 -20.76 0.14
C PHE A 461 24.09 -21.81 1.25
N THR A 462 23.50 -22.99 1.06
CA THR A 462 24.14 -24.20 1.59
C THR A 462 25.14 -24.67 0.55
N ALA A 463 26.36 -24.15 0.67
CA ALA A 463 27.51 -24.85 0.12
C ALA A 463 27.62 -26.19 0.86
N ASN A 464 27.10 -27.26 0.27
CA ASN A 464 27.67 -28.58 0.41
C ASN A 464 27.32 -29.44 -0.80
N GLU A 465 28.39 -29.99 -1.36
CA GLU A 465 28.38 -30.97 -2.42
C GLU A 465 27.56 -32.22 -2.05
N THR A 466 27.25 -32.98 -3.10
CA THR A 466 26.84 -34.39 -3.16
C THR A 466 25.34 -34.71 -3.23
N SER A 467 24.99 -35.35 -4.37
CA SER A 467 23.76 -36.09 -4.74
C SER A 467 22.93 -35.34 -5.79
N GLY A 468 22.95 -35.65 -7.08
CA GLY A 468 23.17 -36.94 -7.70
C GLY A 468 21.87 -37.75 -7.70
N ALA A 469 21.22 -37.76 -8.87
CA ALA A 469 20.22 -38.71 -9.34
C ALA A 469 18.73 -38.49 -9.03
N ALA A 470 17.98 -38.44 -10.15
CA ALA A 470 16.78 -39.22 -10.44
C ALA A 470 15.39 -38.71 -10.03
N PHE A 471 14.67 -38.29 -11.08
CA PHE A 471 13.33 -38.72 -11.50
C PHE A 471 12.07 -38.36 -10.68
N LEU A 472 11.08 -37.95 -11.50
CA LEU A 472 9.62 -37.80 -11.31
C LEU A 472 9.12 -36.46 -10.78
#